data_AF-A0A1B9D9N9-F1
#
_entry.id   AF-A0A1B9D9N9-F1
#
_cell.length_a   1.000
_cell.length_b   1.000
_cell.length_c   1.000
_cell.angle_alpha   90.00
_cell.angle_beta   90.00
_cell.angle_gamma   90.00
#
_symmetry.space_group_name_H-M   'P 1'
#
loop_
_entity.id
_entity.type
_entity.pdbx_description
1 polymer ?
#
loop_
_entity_poly.entity_id
_entity_poly.type
_entity_poly.pdbx_seq_one_letter_code
_entity_poly.pdbx_strand_id
1 'polypeptide(L)'
;MKSGQDGVYNAGQVLGLVCHAAGEPVRGFFSYQIANGGWDSLWYKTIDGHYVADVDIDTRTLDALGPDCGGGGSAAAAPAGEDKAARAMAWARGQMAADPDNTVQCEAFVEQAYNHAFRYPSAMDAFNDFNRKGLIHTNADGIPEGALVFTSNPGFDHGTGHVMLSEGNGRYLTANYFTPPHIREIRPSPNDSQNIFLGWAYAP
;
A
#
# COMPACT_ATOMS: atom_id res chain seq x y z
N MET A 1 -17.15 20.13 -3.57
CA MET A 1 -17.53 20.91 -2.36
C MET A 1 -16.53 22.04 -2.16
N LYS A 2 -16.91 23.17 -1.56
CA LYS A 2 -15.95 24.17 -1.10
C LYS A 2 -15.59 23.85 0.35
N SER A 3 -14.31 23.89 0.67
CA SER A 3 -13.79 23.65 2.02
C SER A 3 -14.10 24.83 2.93
N GLY A 4 -14.46 24.51 4.18
CA GLY A 4 -14.77 25.48 5.23
C GLY A 4 -14.80 24.75 6.57
N GLN A 5 -14.45 25.45 7.65
CA GLN A 5 -14.42 24.83 8.98
C GLN A 5 -15.80 24.94 9.64
N ASP A 6 -16.43 23.78 9.88
CA ASP A 6 -17.73 23.68 10.57
C ASP A 6 -17.55 23.31 12.06
N GLY A 7 -16.48 22.57 12.38
CA GLY A 7 -16.16 22.10 13.74
C GLY A 7 -14.73 21.58 13.87
N VAL A 8 -14.45 20.89 14.98
CA VAL A 8 -13.15 20.25 15.26
C VAL A 8 -13.38 18.83 15.78
N TYR A 9 -12.72 17.86 15.16
CA TYR A 9 -12.54 16.53 15.72
C TYR A 9 -11.24 16.49 16.54
N ASN A 10 -11.27 15.84 17.70
CA ASN A 10 -10.08 15.78 18.55
C ASN A 10 -9.10 14.71 18.05
N ALA A 11 -7.80 14.95 18.24
CA ALA A 11 -6.78 13.94 17.97
C ALA A 11 -7.06 12.65 18.76
N GLY A 12 -7.00 11.50 18.08
CA GLY A 12 -7.31 10.18 18.66
C GLY A 12 -8.80 9.83 18.69
N GLN A 13 -9.69 10.73 18.25
CA GLN A 13 -11.11 10.41 18.08
C GLN A 13 -11.28 9.46 16.87
N VAL A 14 -12.01 8.35 17.09
CA VAL A 14 -12.40 7.44 16.01
C VAL A 14 -13.65 7.99 15.33
N LEU A 15 -13.58 8.17 14.00
CA LEU A 15 -14.70 8.66 13.20
C LEU A 15 -15.34 7.51 12.41
N GLY A 16 -16.66 7.44 12.43
CA GLY A 16 -17.41 6.58 11.52
C GLY A 16 -17.54 7.25 10.16
N LEU A 17 -17.01 6.62 9.11
CA LEU A 17 -17.06 7.11 7.73
C LEU A 17 -18.20 6.42 6.98
N VAL A 18 -19.00 7.18 6.22
CA VAL A 18 -20.19 6.71 5.50
C VAL A 18 -19.88 6.44 4.03
N CYS A 19 -19.26 7.42 3.38
CA CYS A 19 -18.95 7.41 1.95
C CYS A 19 -17.83 8.43 1.68
N HIS A 20 -17.19 8.32 0.52
CA HIS A 20 -16.18 9.28 0.08
C HIS A 20 -16.71 10.20 -1.03
N ALA A 21 -16.07 11.34 -1.23
CA ALA A 21 -16.36 12.27 -2.31
C ALA A 21 -15.12 13.08 -2.70
N ALA A 22 -15.08 13.55 -3.95
CA ALA A 22 -14.10 14.54 -4.38
C ALA A 22 -14.55 15.96 -3.96
N GLY A 23 -13.66 16.69 -3.29
CA GLY A 23 -13.88 18.04 -2.78
C GLY A 23 -12.78 19.03 -3.20
N GLU A 24 -12.75 20.18 -2.53
CA GLU A 24 -11.65 21.12 -2.71
C GLU A 24 -10.35 20.50 -2.18
N PRO A 25 -9.24 20.56 -2.91
CA PRO A 25 -7.97 20.08 -2.41
C PRO A 25 -7.57 20.84 -1.14
N VAL A 26 -7.17 20.13 -0.08
CA VAL A 26 -6.65 20.72 1.17
C VAL A 26 -5.32 20.09 1.58
N ARG A 27 -4.60 20.79 2.45
CA ARG A 27 -3.42 20.25 3.15
C ARG A 27 -3.78 20.08 4.61
N GLY A 28 -3.46 18.91 5.14
CA GLY A 28 -3.81 18.49 6.49
C GLY A 28 -2.62 17.89 7.24
N PHE A 29 -2.92 17.31 8.39
CA PHE A 29 -1.91 16.69 9.25
C PHE A 29 -1.10 15.59 8.54
N PHE A 30 -1.74 14.71 7.77
CA PHE A 30 -1.13 13.58 7.05
C PHE A 30 -0.62 13.92 5.65
N SER A 31 -0.67 15.19 5.22
CA SER A 31 -0.13 15.59 3.92
C SER A 31 1.36 15.23 3.72
N TYR A 32 2.13 15.03 4.80
CA TYR A 32 3.52 14.57 4.72
C TYR A 32 3.67 13.16 4.10
N GLN A 33 2.61 12.35 4.09
CA GLN A 33 2.57 11.03 3.46
C GLN A 33 2.36 11.12 1.95
N ILE A 34 1.91 12.28 1.45
CA ILE A 34 1.75 12.57 0.02
C ILE A 34 3.06 13.21 -0.47
N ALA A 35 3.50 12.82 -1.67
CA ALA A 35 4.70 13.37 -2.29
C ALA A 35 4.74 14.91 -2.20
N ASN A 36 5.84 15.45 -1.67
CA ASN A 36 6.07 16.88 -1.44
C ASN A 36 5.11 17.57 -0.44
N GLY A 37 4.51 16.84 0.50
CA GLY A 37 3.59 17.45 1.48
C GLY A 37 2.27 17.88 0.85
N GLY A 38 1.85 17.14 -0.17
CA GLY A 38 0.88 17.52 -1.20
C GLY A 38 -0.55 17.80 -0.73
N TRP A 39 -1.36 18.30 -1.65
CA TRP A 39 -2.78 18.57 -1.47
C TRP A 39 -3.59 17.32 -1.81
N ASP A 40 -4.65 17.08 -1.06
CA ASP A 40 -5.60 16.01 -1.36
C ASP A 40 -7.03 16.52 -1.47
N SER A 41 -7.75 15.99 -2.45
CA SER A 41 -9.14 16.30 -2.76
C SER A 41 -10.11 15.22 -2.29
N LEU A 42 -9.65 14.20 -1.57
CA LEU A 42 -10.48 13.15 -0.99
C LEU A 42 -11.11 13.60 0.33
N TRP A 43 -12.43 13.47 0.43
CA TRP A 43 -13.21 13.81 1.61
C TRP A 43 -14.13 12.65 1.99
N TYR A 44 -14.35 12.46 3.28
CA TYR A 44 -15.28 11.47 3.81
C TYR A 44 -16.43 12.11 4.52
N LYS A 45 -17.64 11.64 4.23
CA LYS A 45 -18.82 11.97 5.01
C LYS A 45 -18.80 11.18 6.32
N THR A 46 -18.89 11.87 7.45
CA THR A 46 -18.94 11.26 8.77
C THR A 46 -20.39 10.92 9.16
N ILE A 47 -20.57 9.99 10.12
CA ILE A 47 -21.89 9.55 10.60
C ILE A 47 -22.74 10.67 11.21
N ASP A 48 -22.10 11.72 11.72
CA ASP A 48 -22.75 12.93 12.24
C ASP A 48 -23.17 13.92 11.13
N GLY A 49 -22.89 13.58 9.86
CA GLY A 49 -23.37 14.30 8.68
C GLY A 49 -22.41 15.33 8.12
N HIS A 50 -21.25 15.53 8.75
CA HIS A 50 -20.21 16.46 8.30
C HIS A 50 -19.24 15.78 7.32
N TYR A 51 -18.21 16.53 6.88
CA TYR A 51 -17.14 16.02 6.04
C TYR A 51 -15.78 16.29 6.69
N VAL A 52 -14.88 15.32 6.55
CA VAL A 52 -13.48 15.44 6.95
C VAL A 52 -12.58 15.09 5.77
N ALA A 53 -11.49 15.83 5.58
CA ALA A 53 -10.53 15.53 4.53
C ALA A 53 -9.67 14.32 4.92
N ASP A 54 -9.32 13.47 3.95
CA ASP A 54 -8.47 12.29 4.19
C ASP A 54 -7.14 12.69 4.83
N VAL A 55 -6.53 13.79 4.37
CA VAL A 55 -5.29 14.35 4.94
C VAL A 55 -5.37 14.75 6.42
N ASP A 56 -6.55 14.79 7.05
CA ASP A 56 -6.71 15.10 8.47
C ASP A 56 -7.05 13.87 9.33
N ILE A 57 -7.18 12.69 8.72
CA ILE A 57 -7.54 11.45 9.41
C ILE A 57 -6.64 10.29 8.98
N ASP A 58 -6.34 9.39 9.91
CA ASP A 58 -5.56 8.18 9.58
C ASP A 58 -6.51 7.11 9.03
N THR A 59 -6.63 7.05 7.69
CA THR A 59 -7.34 5.98 6.98
C THR A 59 -6.42 4.80 6.66
N ARG A 60 -5.11 4.93 6.92
CA ARG A 60 -4.05 3.99 6.48
C ARG A 60 -4.05 3.71 4.98
N THR A 61 -4.61 4.61 4.21
CA THR A 61 -4.63 4.57 2.75
C THR A 61 -4.56 5.98 2.21
N LEU A 62 -4.09 6.09 0.98
CA LEU A 62 -4.15 7.30 0.16
C LEU A 62 -5.23 7.15 -0.93
N ASP A 63 -5.99 6.03 -0.91
CA ASP A 63 -7.14 5.76 -1.77
C ASP A 63 -8.47 5.97 -1.01
N ALA A 64 -9.55 6.08 -1.77
CA ALA A 64 -10.90 6.21 -1.23
C ALA A 64 -11.38 4.92 -0.53
N LEU A 65 -11.88 5.06 0.71
CA LEU A 65 -12.57 4.01 1.44
C LEU A 65 -14.09 4.10 1.28
N GLY A 66 -14.74 2.94 1.14
CA GLY A 66 -16.20 2.84 1.07
C GLY A 66 -16.79 3.29 -0.28
N PRO A 67 -18.11 3.46 -0.36
CA PRO A 67 -18.79 3.90 -1.58
C PRO A 67 -18.69 5.41 -1.81
N ASP A 68 -18.90 5.85 -3.05
CA ASP A 68 -19.02 7.29 -3.38
C ASP A 68 -20.35 7.88 -2.87
N CYS A 69 -20.32 9.10 -2.34
CA CYS A 69 -21.49 9.78 -1.76
C CYS A 69 -22.57 10.22 -2.78
N GLY A 70 -22.28 10.20 -4.08
CA GLY A 70 -23.14 10.70 -5.17
C GLY A 70 -23.96 9.64 -5.92
N GLY A 71 -23.79 8.35 -5.61
CA GLY A 71 -24.70 7.26 -5.97
C GLY A 71 -25.16 7.18 -7.44
N GLY A 72 -24.40 6.49 -8.28
CA GLY A 72 -24.83 6.13 -9.64
C GLY A 72 -24.05 4.95 -10.22
N GLY A 73 -24.42 3.73 -9.83
CA GLY A 73 -24.04 2.51 -10.52
C GLY A 73 -23.43 1.44 -9.62
N SER A 74 -24.24 0.44 -9.28
CA SER A 74 -23.73 -0.94 -9.30
C SER A 74 -23.23 -1.22 -10.71
N ALA A 75 -21.96 -0.93 -10.96
CA ALA A 75 -21.21 -1.74 -11.90
C ALA A 75 -20.85 -3.00 -11.12
N ALA A 76 -21.23 -4.17 -11.66
CA ALA A 76 -20.68 -5.42 -11.21
C ALA A 76 -19.16 -5.25 -11.07
N ALA A 77 -18.62 -5.66 -9.92
CA ALA A 77 -17.18 -5.71 -9.72
C ALA A 77 -16.57 -6.63 -10.80
N ALA A 78 -16.11 -6.05 -11.91
CA ALA A 78 -15.00 -6.59 -12.66
C ALA A 78 -13.78 -6.59 -11.72
N PRO A 79 -12.85 -7.56 -11.84
CA PRO A 79 -11.92 -7.87 -10.77
C PRO A 79 -11.02 -6.66 -10.49
N ALA A 80 -11.35 -5.91 -9.44
CA ALA A 80 -10.61 -4.70 -9.04
C ALA A 80 -9.14 -4.99 -8.65
N GLY A 81 -8.73 -6.26 -8.65
CA GLY A 81 -7.35 -6.68 -8.44
C GLY A 81 -6.44 -6.44 -9.65
N GLU A 82 -6.94 -6.49 -10.89
CA GLU A 82 -6.08 -6.41 -12.10
C GLU A 82 -5.66 -4.96 -12.38
N ASP A 83 -6.58 -4.00 -12.25
CA ASP A 83 -6.28 -2.56 -12.42
C ASP A 83 -5.42 -2.01 -11.28
N LYS A 84 -5.65 -2.47 -10.03
CA LYS A 84 -4.83 -2.08 -8.88
C LYS A 84 -3.41 -2.65 -8.97
N ALA A 85 -3.27 -3.92 -9.32
CA ALA A 85 -1.98 -4.54 -9.55
C ALA A 85 -1.22 -3.85 -10.68
N ALA A 86 -1.87 -3.59 -11.82
CA ALA A 86 -1.25 -2.88 -12.94
C ALA A 86 -0.79 -1.47 -12.55
N ARG A 87 -1.61 -0.71 -11.81
CA ARG A 87 -1.23 0.62 -11.28
C ARG A 87 -0.04 0.54 -10.33
N ALA A 88 -0.08 -0.40 -9.38
CA ALA A 88 1.01 -0.60 -8.42
C ALA A 88 2.32 -0.94 -9.11
N MET A 89 2.27 -1.85 -10.10
CA MET A 89 3.43 -2.22 -10.91
C MET A 89 3.94 -1.07 -11.78
N ALA A 90 3.05 -0.25 -12.35
CA ALA A 90 3.43 0.94 -13.12
C ALA A 90 4.12 1.98 -12.23
N TRP A 91 3.59 2.23 -11.03
CA TRP A 91 4.21 3.12 -10.05
C TRP A 91 5.59 2.61 -9.63
N ALA A 92 5.69 1.32 -9.31
CA ALA A 92 6.92 0.70 -8.83
C ALA A 92 8.04 0.73 -9.89
N ARG A 93 7.69 0.45 -11.15
CA ARG A 93 8.60 0.62 -12.30
C ARG A 93 8.99 2.09 -12.52
N GLY A 94 8.05 3.02 -12.28
CA GLY A 94 8.31 4.46 -12.32
C GLY A 94 9.34 4.90 -11.29
N GLN A 95 9.25 4.42 -10.04
CA GLN A 95 10.23 4.70 -9.00
C GLN A 95 11.61 4.16 -9.37
N MET A 96 11.69 2.91 -9.85
CA MET A 96 12.95 2.33 -10.34
C MET A 96 13.58 3.16 -11.47
N ALA A 97 12.77 3.72 -12.38
CA ALA A 97 13.27 4.53 -13.48
C ALA A 97 13.68 5.95 -13.06
N ALA A 98 13.01 6.52 -12.06
CA ALA A 98 13.24 7.89 -11.60
C ALA A 98 14.41 8.00 -10.62
N ASP A 99 14.48 7.09 -9.64
CA ASP A 99 15.50 7.05 -8.60
C ASP A 99 15.79 5.60 -8.17
N PRO A 100 16.59 4.85 -8.95
CA PRO A 100 16.92 3.46 -8.63
C PRO A 100 17.74 3.31 -7.36
N ASP A 101 18.38 4.39 -6.86
CA ASP A 101 19.23 4.39 -5.67
C ASP A 101 18.45 4.83 -4.41
N ASN A 102 17.13 4.98 -4.53
CA ASN A 102 16.26 5.34 -3.42
C ASN A 102 16.36 4.30 -2.28
N THR A 103 16.54 4.82 -1.06
CA THR A 103 16.71 4.03 0.17
C THR A 103 15.39 3.63 0.84
N VAL A 104 14.26 3.78 0.13
CA VAL A 104 12.93 3.38 0.60
C VAL A 104 12.93 1.93 1.09
N GLN A 105 12.37 1.72 2.28
CA GLN A 105 12.28 0.39 2.89
C GLN A 105 11.33 -0.51 2.11
N CYS A 106 11.58 -1.82 2.08
CA CYS A 106 10.79 -2.77 1.31
C CYS A 106 9.28 -2.72 1.63
N GLU A 107 8.91 -2.64 2.91
CA GLU A 107 7.50 -2.53 3.32
C GLU A 107 6.88 -1.21 2.83
N ALA A 108 7.54 -0.08 3.09
CA ALA A 108 7.07 1.23 2.65
C ALA A 108 6.93 1.29 1.12
N PHE A 109 7.81 0.62 0.38
CA PHE A 109 7.77 0.57 -1.08
C PHE A 109 6.53 -0.16 -1.60
N VAL A 110 6.22 -1.36 -1.07
CA VAL A 110 5.06 -2.11 -1.52
C VAL A 110 3.75 -1.47 -1.07
N GLU A 111 3.74 -0.84 0.11
CA GLU A 111 2.58 -0.08 0.58
C GLU A 111 2.32 1.14 -0.32
N GLN A 112 3.35 1.95 -0.63
CA GLN A 112 3.21 3.10 -1.51
C GLN A 112 2.77 2.71 -2.93
N ALA A 113 3.24 1.55 -3.44
CA ALA A 113 2.77 1.03 -4.73
C ALA A 113 1.26 0.80 -4.74
N TYR A 114 0.71 0.34 -3.62
CA TYR A 114 -0.73 0.17 -3.43
C TYR A 114 -1.44 1.39 -2.84
N ASN A 115 -0.78 2.55 -2.82
CA ASN A 115 -1.31 3.78 -2.28
C ASN A 115 -1.75 3.62 -0.81
N HIS A 116 -0.94 2.92 -0.03
CA HIS A 116 -1.01 2.81 1.43
C HIS A 116 0.20 3.49 2.08
N ALA A 117 0.04 3.86 3.35
CA ALA A 117 1.10 4.51 4.11
C ALA A 117 1.23 3.93 5.52
N PHE A 118 2.39 3.32 5.79
CA PHE A 118 2.87 2.87 7.10
C PHE A 118 1.89 1.95 7.86
N ARG A 119 1.25 1.02 7.16
CA ARG A 119 0.32 0.08 7.78
C ARG A 119 1.03 -0.96 8.64
N TYR A 120 2.21 -1.40 8.21
CA TYR A 120 3.05 -2.35 8.95
C TYR A 120 4.44 -1.78 9.27
N PRO A 121 4.96 -2.01 10.50
CA PRO A 121 6.32 -1.60 10.85
C PRO A 121 7.41 -2.38 10.10
N SER A 122 7.12 -3.59 9.63
CA SER A 122 8.06 -4.46 8.92
C SER A 122 7.32 -5.45 8.01
N ALA A 123 8.06 -6.03 7.06
CA ALA A 123 7.55 -7.09 6.18
C ALA A 123 7.13 -8.34 6.96
N MET A 124 7.83 -8.64 8.05
CA MET A 124 7.45 -9.75 8.93
C MET A 124 6.14 -9.47 9.69
N ASP A 125 5.88 -8.22 10.08
CA ASP A 125 4.60 -7.84 10.69
C ASP A 125 3.43 -7.96 9.70
N ALA A 126 3.65 -7.51 8.46
CA ALA A 126 2.71 -7.72 7.37
C ALA A 126 2.46 -9.22 7.15
N PHE A 127 3.51 -10.01 6.93
CA PHE A 127 3.41 -11.46 6.77
C PHE A 127 2.60 -12.12 7.90
N ASN A 128 2.93 -11.81 9.15
CA ASN A 128 2.25 -12.38 10.32
C ASN A 128 0.76 -12.02 10.36
N ASP A 129 0.39 -10.79 9.97
CA ASP A 129 -1.01 -10.39 9.91
C ASP A 129 -1.80 -11.14 8.84
N PHE A 130 -1.25 -11.22 7.62
CA PHE A 130 -1.86 -11.97 6.52
C PHE A 130 -1.94 -13.47 6.84
N ASN A 131 -0.91 -14.02 7.49
CA ASN A 131 -0.87 -15.42 7.90
C ASN A 131 -1.96 -15.73 8.94
N ARG A 132 -2.12 -14.89 9.98
CA ARG A 132 -3.19 -15.03 10.97
C ARG A 132 -4.59 -14.96 10.34
N LYS A 133 -4.74 -14.23 9.24
CA LYS A 133 -5.99 -14.12 8.47
C LYS A 133 -6.19 -15.25 7.46
N GLY A 134 -5.23 -16.17 7.30
CA GLY A 134 -5.28 -17.25 6.32
C GLY A 134 -5.18 -16.78 4.88
N LEU A 135 -4.53 -15.64 4.64
CA LEU A 135 -4.37 -15.02 3.32
C LEU A 135 -3.05 -15.38 2.63
N ILE A 136 -2.14 -16.08 3.33
CA ILE A 136 -0.86 -16.49 2.77
C ILE A 136 -1.02 -17.76 1.95
N HIS A 137 -0.56 -17.68 0.71
CA HIS A 137 -0.34 -18.78 -0.20
C HIS A 137 1.12 -19.25 -0.08
N THR A 138 1.33 -20.56 0.12
CA THR A 138 2.66 -21.14 0.39
C THR A 138 3.34 -21.75 -0.84
N ASN A 139 2.67 -21.79 -1.99
CA ASN A 139 3.27 -22.22 -3.26
C ASN A 139 4.13 -21.10 -3.85
N ALA A 140 5.31 -21.46 -4.36
CA ALA A 140 6.21 -20.52 -5.04
C ALA A 140 5.91 -20.37 -6.54
N ASP A 141 5.05 -21.23 -7.10
CA ASP A 141 4.71 -21.25 -8.52
C ASP A 141 3.44 -20.44 -8.82
N GLY A 142 3.38 -19.81 -9.99
CA GLY A 142 2.16 -19.15 -10.48
C GLY A 142 1.73 -17.92 -9.68
N ILE A 143 2.66 -17.26 -8.99
CA ILE A 143 2.39 -16.03 -8.25
C ILE A 143 1.91 -14.94 -9.23
N PRO A 144 0.73 -14.34 -9.01
CA PRO A 144 0.16 -13.36 -9.93
C PRO A 144 0.87 -12.00 -9.84
N GLU A 145 0.81 -11.23 -10.94
CA GLU A 145 1.28 -9.85 -10.95
C GLU A 145 0.59 -9.03 -9.84
N GLY A 146 1.37 -8.19 -9.16
CA GLY A 146 0.94 -7.38 -8.03
C GLY A 146 0.93 -8.09 -6.68
N ALA A 147 1.08 -9.42 -6.60
CA ALA A 147 1.13 -10.10 -5.31
C ALA A 147 2.28 -9.59 -4.43
N LEU A 148 2.03 -9.53 -3.12
CA LEU A 148 3.05 -9.30 -2.11
C LEU A 148 3.76 -10.62 -1.83
N VAL A 149 5.07 -10.67 -2.04
CA VAL A 149 5.88 -11.86 -1.86
C VAL A 149 6.80 -11.67 -0.67
N PHE A 150 6.62 -12.50 0.35
CA PHE A 150 7.34 -12.42 1.61
C PHE A 150 8.50 -13.42 1.64
N THR A 151 9.69 -12.92 1.95
CA THR A 151 10.88 -13.73 2.18
C THR A 151 11.54 -13.35 3.50
N SER A 152 12.44 -14.19 3.99
CA SER A 152 13.30 -13.85 5.10
C SER A 152 14.70 -14.39 4.90
N ASN A 153 15.68 -13.56 5.20
CA ASN A 153 17.07 -13.93 5.35
C ASN A 153 17.54 -13.41 6.71
N PRO A 154 17.48 -14.23 7.77
CA PRO A 154 17.77 -13.78 9.14
C PRO A 154 19.16 -13.15 9.32
N GLY A 155 20.12 -13.47 8.45
CA GLY A 155 21.45 -12.89 8.46
C GLY A 155 21.53 -11.48 7.88
N PHE A 156 20.53 -11.07 7.09
CA PHE A 156 20.46 -9.77 6.41
C PHE A 156 19.29 -8.90 6.92
N ASP A 157 18.12 -9.49 7.13
CA ASP A 157 16.90 -8.78 7.52
C ASP A 157 16.79 -8.53 9.04
N HIS A 158 17.66 -9.13 9.84
CA HIS A 158 17.65 -9.05 11.31
C HIS A 158 16.28 -9.38 11.95
N GLY A 159 15.47 -10.23 11.29
CA GLY A 159 14.13 -10.61 11.73
C GLY A 159 13.00 -9.69 11.26
N THR A 160 13.30 -8.64 10.50
CA THR A 160 12.28 -7.71 9.94
C THR A 160 11.59 -8.26 8.70
N GLY A 161 12.11 -9.36 8.13
CA GLY A 161 11.61 -9.96 6.91
C GLY A 161 11.86 -9.08 5.68
N HIS A 162 11.35 -9.54 4.55
CA HIS A 162 11.39 -8.79 3.31
C HIS A 162 10.13 -9.03 2.49
N VAL A 163 9.69 -8.00 1.76
CA VAL A 163 8.53 -8.05 0.88
C VAL A 163 8.86 -7.46 -0.48
N MET A 164 8.33 -8.09 -1.53
CA MET A 164 8.51 -7.70 -2.92
C MET A 164 7.17 -7.66 -3.65
N LEU A 165 7.10 -6.92 -4.76
CA LEU A 165 5.98 -6.98 -5.71
C LEU A 165 6.27 -8.02 -6.78
N SER A 166 5.36 -8.98 -6.98
CA SER A 166 5.47 -9.90 -8.12
C SER A 166 5.14 -9.18 -9.43
N GLU A 167 5.99 -9.33 -10.43
CA GLU A 167 5.66 -8.97 -11.82
C GLU A 167 4.95 -10.12 -12.55
N GLY A 168 4.63 -11.21 -11.84
CA GLY A 168 4.30 -12.49 -12.45
C GLY A 168 5.52 -13.19 -13.04
N ASN A 169 5.32 -14.44 -13.50
CA ASN A 169 6.35 -15.23 -14.20
C ASN A 169 7.67 -15.41 -13.43
N GLY A 170 7.62 -15.41 -12.10
CA GLY A 170 8.80 -15.58 -11.24
C GLY A 170 9.76 -14.37 -11.21
N ARG A 171 9.29 -13.19 -11.65
CA ARG A 171 10.02 -11.92 -11.54
C ARG A 171 9.41 -11.07 -10.43
N TYR A 172 10.26 -10.31 -9.75
CA TYR A 172 9.84 -9.46 -8.65
C TYR A 172 10.56 -8.12 -8.70
N LEU A 173 9.86 -7.08 -8.29
CA LEU A 173 10.43 -5.78 -8.04
C LEU A 173 10.62 -5.59 -6.53
N THR A 174 11.84 -5.25 -6.13
CA THR A 174 12.25 -5.11 -4.73
C THR A 174 12.85 -3.73 -4.48
N ALA A 175 12.75 -3.26 -3.24
CA ALA A 175 13.49 -2.10 -2.73
C ALA A 175 14.31 -2.50 -1.50
N ASN A 176 15.51 -1.92 -1.36
CA ASN A 176 16.36 -1.96 -0.17
C ASN A 176 16.53 -3.35 0.49
N TYR A 177 16.79 -4.38 -0.33
CA TYR A 177 17.03 -5.76 0.13
C TYR A 177 18.48 -6.22 -0.02
N PHE A 178 19.36 -5.34 -0.44
CA PHE A 178 20.76 -5.65 -0.70
C PHE A 178 21.62 -4.42 -0.48
N THR A 179 22.94 -4.62 -0.35
CA THR A 179 23.92 -3.54 -0.22
C THR A 179 24.65 -3.35 -1.56
N PRO A 180 24.64 -2.16 -2.18
CA PRO A 180 23.94 -0.94 -1.76
C PRO A 180 22.41 -1.03 -1.96
N PRO A 181 21.63 -0.20 -1.24
CA PRO A 181 20.17 -0.16 -1.37
C PRO A 181 19.77 0.32 -2.76
N HIS A 182 18.99 -0.49 -3.48
CA HIS A 182 18.49 -0.14 -4.81
C HIS A 182 17.07 -0.68 -5.00
N ILE A 183 16.27 0.07 -5.75
CA ILE A 183 15.05 -0.45 -6.39
C ILE A 183 15.47 -1.20 -7.64
N ARG A 184 15.10 -2.48 -7.74
CA ARG A 184 15.46 -3.29 -8.89
C ARG A 184 14.53 -4.47 -9.11
N GLU A 185 14.62 -5.01 -10.30
CA GLU A 185 14.07 -6.31 -10.61
C GLU A 185 15.02 -7.43 -10.18
N ILE A 186 14.46 -8.51 -9.63
CA ILE A 186 15.17 -9.74 -9.31
C ILE A 186 14.40 -10.98 -9.76
N ARG A 187 15.15 -12.06 -9.96
CA ARG A 187 14.64 -13.43 -10.19
C ARG A 187 15.27 -14.38 -9.15
N PRO A 188 14.81 -14.32 -7.89
CA PRO A 188 15.32 -15.18 -6.84
C PRO A 188 14.98 -16.63 -7.18
N SER A 189 15.93 -17.52 -6.89
CA SER A 189 15.66 -18.96 -6.97
C SER A 189 14.71 -19.34 -5.84
N PRO A 190 13.62 -20.08 -6.09
CA PRO A 190 12.78 -20.61 -5.02
C PRO A 190 13.53 -21.62 -4.12
N ASN A 191 14.71 -22.07 -4.54
CA ASN A 191 15.60 -22.94 -3.77
C ASN A 191 16.77 -22.20 -3.11
N ASP A 192 16.72 -20.87 -3.01
CA ASP A 192 17.73 -20.08 -2.30
C ASP A 192 17.64 -20.38 -0.79
N SER A 193 18.65 -21.07 -0.25
CA SER A 193 18.70 -21.45 1.16
C SER A 193 18.97 -20.26 2.10
N GLN A 194 19.38 -19.12 1.56
CA GLN A 194 19.63 -17.90 2.34
C GLN A 194 18.42 -16.98 2.37
N ASN A 195 17.68 -16.88 1.25
CA ASN A 195 16.44 -16.12 1.16
C ASN A 195 15.23 -17.07 1.21
N ILE A 196 14.81 -17.38 2.43
CA ILE A 196 13.73 -18.31 2.71
C ILE A 196 12.41 -17.71 2.22
N PHE A 197 11.73 -18.40 1.31
CA PHE A 197 10.38 -18.05 0.90
C PHE A 197 9.38 -18.34 2.02
N LEU A 198 8.67 -17.32 2.49
CA LEU A 198 7.65 -17.45 3.54
C LEU A 198 6.25 -17.69 2.95
N GLY A 199 5.98 -17.09 1.79
CA GLY A 199 4.71 -17.17 1.08
C GLY A 199 4.37 -15.88 0.34
N TRP A 200 3.21 -15.84 -0.29
CA TRP A 200 2.68 -14.65 -0.96
C TRP A 200 1.23 -14.39 -0.59
N ALA A 201 0.77 -13.16 -0.77
CA ALA A 201 -0.63 -12.79 -0.64
C ALA A 201 -1.05 -11.81 -1.73
N TYR A 202 -2.36 -11.79 -2.03
CA TYR A 202 -2.92 -10.66 -2.77
C TYR A 202 -2.76 -9.38 -1.96
N ALA A 203 -2.39 -8.31 -2.63
CA ALA A 203 -2.37 -6.99 -2.02
C ALA A 203 -3.81 -6.55 -1.64
N PRO A 204 -3.97 -5.76 -0.56
CA PRO A 204 -5.27 -5.33 -0.04
C PRO A 204 -6.01 -4.32 -0.93
#